data_AF-A0A0M3J2P3-F1
#
_entry.id   AF-A0A0M3J2P3-F1
#
_cell.length_a   1.000
_cell.length_b   1.000
_cell.length_c   1.000
_cell.angle_alpha   90.00
_cell.angle_beta   90.00
_cell.angle_gamma   90.00
#
_symmetry.space_group_name_H-M   'P 1'
#
loop_
_entity.id
_entity.type
_entity.pdbx_description
1 polymer ?
#
loop_
_entity_poly.entity_id
_entity_poly.type
_entity_poly.pdbx_seq_one_letter_code
_entity_poly.pdbx_strand_id
1 'polypeptide(L)'
;MICDADFVLLDGNLPTETIRIAVEIADFYGTKVWYEPTDTAKMRKIFDANVADKIDITSPNFNEFNVYCQLINRKLPEEILTEWKTNEMFDYISENADAYLRTLETLIVTVGPKGSIVLKRDSDRITRHLLYAPLEPDAVVSASGAGDW
;
A
#
# COMPACT_ATOMS: atom_id res chain seq x y z
N MET A 1 -7.73 -12.67 19.88
CA MET A 1 -7.00 -11.52 20.46
C MET A 1 -5.82 -11.21 19.53
N ILE A 2 -5.14 -10.05 19.61
CA ILE A 2 -4.04 -9.75 18.64
C ILE A 2 -3.01 -10.90 18.60
N CYS A 3 -2.69 -11.48 19.76
CA CYS A 3 -1.74 -12.60 19.89
C CYS A 3 -2.15 -13.92 19.20
N ASP A 4 -3.41 -14.08 18.80
CA ASP A 4 -3.90 -15.31 18.15
C ASP A 4 -4.20 -15.10 16.66
N ALA A 5 -4.01 -13.87 16.15
CA ALA A 5 -4.31 -13.52 14.77
C ALA A 5 -3.07 -13.69 13.88
N ASP A 6 -3.28 -14.09 12.62
CA ASP A 6 -2.22 -14.09 11.60
C ASP A 6 -1.86 -12.66 11.18
N PHE A 7 -2.84 -11.75 11.20
CA PHE A 7 -2.71 -10.35 10.82
C PHE A 7 -3.54 -9.43 11.72
N VAL A 8 -3.05 -8.21 11.92
CA VAL A 8 -3.81 -7.05 12.40
C VAL A 8 -4.00 -6.08 11.24
N LEU A 9 -5.26 -5.88 10.83
CA LEU A 9 -5.63 -4.85 9.86
C LEU A 9 -5.86 -3.52 10.60
N LEU A 10 -5.11 -2.49 10.22
CA LEU A 10 -5.18 -1.14 10.77
C LEU A 10 -5.77 -0.18 9.75
N ASP A 11 -6.93 0.36 10.08
CA ASP A 11 -7.59 1.41 9.30
C ASP A 11 -6.88 2.77 9.51
N GLY A 12 -6.55 3.46 8.42
CA GLY A 12 -5.89 4.77 8.44
C GLY A 12 -6.66 5.89 9.16
N ASN A 13 -7.95 5.73 9.45
CA ASN A 13 -8.74 6.66 10.25
C ASN A 13 -8.34 6.65 11.74
N LEU A 14 -7.69 5.60 12.23
CA LEU A 14 -7.24 5.52 13.63
C LEU A 14 -6.32 6.70 13.98
N PRO A 15 -6.39 7.25 15.21
CA PRO A 15 -5.41 8.23 15.67
C PRO A 15 -3.98 7.71 15.57
N THR A 16 -3.02 8.57 15.27
CA THR A 16 -1.60 8.20 15.13
C THR A 16 -1.07 7.44 16.34
N GLU A 17 -1.44 7.86 17.54
CA GLU A 17 -1.06 7.19 18.78
C GLU A 17 -1.67 5.79 18.91
N THR A 18 -2.91 5.62 18.45
CA THR A 18 -3.56 4.30 18.42
C THR A 18 -2.87 3.37 17.44
N ILE A 19 -2.48 3.86 16.26
CA ILE A 19 -1.68 3.11 15.28
C ILE A 19 -0.35 2.67 15.93
N ARG A 20 0.37 3.59 16.57
CA ARG A 20 1.64 3.30 17.25
C ARG A 20 1.49 2.16 18.26
N ILE A 21 0.52 2.27 19.18
CA ILE A 21 0.28 1.26 20.21
C ILE A 21 -0.11 -0.09 19.59
N ALA A 22 -0.99 -0.10 18.58
CA ALA A 22 -1.43 -1.33 17.94
C ALA A 22 -0.27 -2.05 17.23
N VAL A 23 0.60 -1.31 16.54
CA VAL A 23 1.80 -1.86 15.89
C VAL A 23 2.80 -2.37 16.92
N GLU A 24 3.02 -1.66 18.02
CA GLU A 24 3.92 -2.13 19.09
C GLU A 24 3.42 -3.42 19.76
N ILE A 25 2.10 -3.55 19.95
CA ILE A 25 1.51 -4.78 20.46
C ILE A 25 1.66 -5.92 19.45
N ALA A 26 1.38 -5.68 18.18
CA ALA A 26 1.53 -6.68 17.13
C ALA A 26 2.99 -7.16 17.01
N ASP A 27 3.94 -6.23 16.99
CA ASP A 27 5.39 -6.48 16.99
C ASP A 27 5.82 -7.34 18.20
N PHE A 28 5.33 -7.01 19.40
CA PHE A 28 5.62 -7.79 20.61
C PHE A 28 5.15 -9.26 20.51
N TYR A 29 4.00 -9.50 19.87
CA TYR A 29 3.46 -10.84 19.68
C TYR A 29 3.91 -11.53 18.38
N GLY A 30 4.69 -10.84 17.53
CA GLY A 30 5.08 -11.34 16.21
C GLY A 30 3.92 -11.46 15.22
N THR A 31 2.84 -10.71 15.43
CA THR A 31 1.67 -10.67 14.54
C THR A 31 1.93 -9.67 13.40
N LYS A 32 1.61 -10.07 12.17
CA LYS A 32 1.81 -9.21 11.00
C LYS A 32 0.85 -8.03 10.99
N VAL A 33 1.30 -6.88 10.51
CA VAL A 33 0.50 -5.67 10.40
C VAL A 33 0.20 -5.36 8.95
N TRP A 34 -1.09 -5.25 8.64
CA TRP A 34 -1.60 -4.69 7.40
C TRP A 34 -2.12 -3.29 7.69
N TYR A 35 -1.55 -2.26 7.05
CA TYR A 35 -2.06 -0.89 7.09
C TYR A 35 -2.86 -0.55 5.83
N GLU A 36 -4.12 -0.13 5.99
CA GLU A 36 -4.95 0.39 4.89
C GLU A 36 -5.03 1.92 4.96
N PRO A 37 -4.28 2.65 4.12
CA PRO A 37 -4.39 4.10 4.08
C PRO A 37 -5.73 4.51 3.44
N THR A 38 -6.57 5.22 4.18
CA THR A 38 -7.88 5.66 3.65
C THR A 38 -7.80 6.90 2.74
N ASP A 39 -6.74 7.71 2.90
CA ASP A 39 -6.45 8.87 2.06
C ASP A 39 -4.97 9.26 2.14
N THR A 40 -4.57 10.20 1.28
CA THR A 40 -3.19 10.71 1.18
C THR A 40 -2.66 11.31 2.49
N ALA A 41 -3.51 11.95 3.29
CA ALA A 41 -3.12 12.53 4.58
C ALA A 41 -2.97 11.45 5.66
N LYS A 42 -3.58 10.29 5.49
CA LYS A 42 -3.44 9.15 6.41
C LYS A 42 -2.22 8.29 6.09
N MET A 43 -1.75 8.27 4.85
CA MET A 43 -0.52 7.53 4.48
C MET A 43 0.68 7.90 5.37
N ARG A 44 0.83 9.18 5.73
CA ARG A 44 1.93 9.65 6.60
C ARG A 44 1.85 9.15 8.05
N LYS A 45 0.70 8.67 8.54
CA LYS A 45 0.54 8.34 9.97
C LYS A 45 1.50 7.26 10.46
N ILE A 46 1.78 6.23 9.66
CA ILE A 46 2.75 5.18 10.03
C ILE A 46 4.19 5.73 10.13
N PHE A 47 4.49 6.80 9.38
CA PHE A 47 5.78 7.50 9.45
C PHE A 47 5.83 8.47 10.63
N ASP A 48 4.76 9.24 10.84
CA ASP A 48 4.64 10.16 11.98
C ASP A 48 4.65 9.41 13.32
N ALA A 49 4.09 8.19 13.37
CA ALA A 49 4.14 7.28 14.50
C ALA A 49 5.50 6.58 14.67
N ASN A 50 6.42 6.72 13.70
CA ASN A 50 7.70 6.04 13.66
C ASN A 50 7.58 4.50 13.76
N VAL A 51 6.64 3.93 12.99
CA VAL A 51 6.39 2.48 12.93
C VAL A 51 6.33 1.92 11.51
N ALA A 52 6.64 2.73 10.49
CA ALA A 52 6.53 2.35 9.07
C ALA A 52 7.40 1.13 8.69
N ASP A 53 8.50 0.93 9.42
CA ASP A 53 9.43 -0.19 9.32
C ASP A 53 8.92 -1.49 9.95
N LYS A 54 7.82 -1.42 10.73
CA LYS A 54 7.13 -2.56 11.34
C LYS A 54 5.80 -2.91 10.67
N ILE A 55 5.51 -2.27 9.53
CA ILE A 55 4.36 -2.63 8.70
C ILE A 55 4.80 -3.74 7.75
N ASP A 56 4.01 -4.80 7.65
CA ASP A 56 4.28 -5.92 6.75
C ASP A 56 3.57 -5.74 5.41
N ILE A 57 2.35 -5.21 5.44
CA ILE A 57 1.49 -5.03 4.27
C ILE A 57 0.91 -3.62 4.25
N THR A 58 0.87 -3.01 3.07
CA THR A 58 0.06 -1.80 2.84
C THR A 58 -0.59 -1.86 1.47
N SER A 59 -1.83 -1.38 1.35
CA SER A 59 -2.63 -1.43 0.12
C SER A 59 -3.09 -0.06 -0.41
N PRO A 60 -2.17 0.90 -0.62
CA PRO A 60 -2.54 2.24 -1.08
C PRO A 60 -3.19 2.26 -2.46
N ASN A 61 -4.11 3.20 -2.67
CA ASN A 61 -4.39 3.67 -4.02
C ASN A 61 -3.20 4.47 -4.58
N PHE A 62 -3.22 4.74 -5.89
CA PHE A 62 -2.07 5.38 -6.53
C PHE A 62 -1.70 6.76 -5.93
N ASN A 63 -2.69 7.56 -5.48
CA ASN A 63 -2.40 8.86 -4.88
C ASN A 63 -1.70 8.73 -3.53
N GLU A 64 -2.16 7.79 -2.69
CA GLU A 64 -1.47 7.43 -1.44
C GLU A 64 -0.10 6.83 -1.71
N PHE A 65 0.04 6.00 -2.74
CA PHE A 65 1.31 5.41 -3.14
C PHE A 65 2.32 6.49 -3.56
N ASN A 66 1.88 7.54 -4.26
CA ASN A 66 2.74 8.68 -4.56
C ASN A 66 3.23 9.40 -3.29
N VAL A 67 2.36 9.59 -2.29
CA VAL A 67 2.75 10.14 -0.98
C VAL A 67 3.72 9.20 -0.25
N TYR A 68 3.45 7.89 -0.27
CA TYR A 68 4.35 6.88 0.28
C TYR A 68 5.74 6.99 -0.34
N CYS A 69 5.83 7.05 -1.68
CA CYS A 69 7.08 7.24 -2.41
C CYS A 69 7.83 8.47 -1.91
N GLN A 70 7.16 9.61 -1.77
CA GLN A 70 7.78 10.84 -1.25
C GLN A 70 8.33 10.66 0.17
N LEU A 71 7.57 10.01 1.05
CA LEU A 71 7.98 9.73 2.44
C LEU A 71 9.20 8.80 2.53
N ILE A 72 9.42 7.96 1.52
CA ILE A 72 10.62 7.11 1.40
C ILE A 72 11.69 7.71 0.48
N ASN A 73 11.63 9.02 0.21
CA ASN A 73 12.58 9.75 -0.66
C ASN A 73 12.68 9.20 -2.09
N ARG A 74 11.56 8.76 -2.65
CA ARG A 74 11.40 8.36 -4.05
C ARG A 74 10.47 9.33 -4.76
N LYS A 75 10.79 9.62 -6.03
CA LYS A 75 9.96 10.45 -6.91
C LYS A 75 9.44 9.57 -8.03
N LEU A 76 8.12 9.52 -8.19
CA LEU A 76 7.49 8.92 -9.37
C LEU A 76 7.59 9.90 -10.56
N PRO A 77 7.65 9.41 -11.81
CA PRO A 77 7.54 10.25 -13.00
C PRO A 77 6.23 11.03 -12.96
N GLU A 78 6.24 12.30 -13.35
CA GLU A 78 5.05 13.17 -13.25
C GLU A 78 3.96 12.73 -14.23
N GLU A 79 4.37 12.15 -15.36
CA GLU A 79 3.54 11.75 -16.49
C GLU A 79 2.96 10.34 -16.32
N ILE A 80 3.33 9.62 -15.25
CA ILE A 80 3.00 8.19 -15.06
C ILE A 80 1.49 7.93 -15.05
N LEU A 81 0.68 8.84 -14.51
CA LEU A 81 -0.77 8.69 -14.49
C LEU A 81 -1.44 9.17 -15.76
N THR A 82 -0.93 10.25 -16.36
CA THR A 82 -1.61 11.03 -17.40
C THR A 82 -1.25 10.57 -18.81
N GLU A 83 0.00 10.18 -19.05
CA GLU A 83 0.50 9.88 -20.40
C GLU A 83 0.79 8.40 -20.60
N TRP A 84 1.21 7.69 -19.55
CA TRP A 84 1.68 6.32 -19.69
C TRP A 84 0.53 5.33 -19.81
N LYS A 85 0.75 4.32 -20.65
CA LYS A 85 -0.13 3.16 -20.75
C LYS A 85 -0.05 2.33 -19.47
N THR A 86 -1.11 1.58 -19.19
CA THR A 86 -1.20 0.73 -17.99
C THR A 86 -0.02 -0.25 -17.87
N ASN A 87 0.39 -0.87 -18.98
CA ASN A 87 1.53 -1.77 -18.98
C ASN A 87 2.86 -1.04 -18.67
N GLU A 88 3.11 0.12 -19.28
CA GLU A 88 4.31 0.93 -19.03
C GLU A 88 4.42 1.35 -17.56
N MET A 89 3.29 1.76 -16.97
CA MET A 89 3.20 2.07 -15.54
C MET A 89 3.51 0.84 -14.67
N PHE A 90 2.87 -0.30 -14.94
CA PHE A 90 3.09 -1.50 -14.13
C PHE A 90 4.49 -2.10 -14.29
N ASP A 91 5.08 -2.00 -15.48
CA ASP A 91 6.48 -2.38 -15.74
C ASP A 91 7.42 -1.51 -14.92
N TYR A 92 7.23 -0.18 -14.92
CA TYR A 92 8.05 0.72 -14.10
C TYR A 92 7.92 0.47 -12.60
N ILE A 93 6.70 0.28 -12.09
CA ILE A 93 6.48 -0.05 -10.67
C ILE A 93 7.16 -1.38 -10.33
N SER A 94 7.07 -2.36 -11.23
CA SER A 94 7.71 -3.68 -11.11
C SER A 94 9.24 -3.60 -11.08
N GLU A 95 9.84 -2.82 -11.97
CA GLU A 95 11.29 -2.65 -12.06
C GLU A 95 11.86 -2.00 -10.79
N ASN A 96 11.08 -1.12 -10.16
CA ASN A 96 11.47 -0.41 -8.94
C ASN A 96 10.96 -1.08 -7.64
N ALA A 97 10.42 -2.30 -7.72
CA ALA A 97 9.73 -2.95 -6.61
C ALA A 97 10.55 -3.06 -5.31
N ASP A 98 11.85 -3.33 -5.40
CA ASP A 98 12.71 -3.43 -4.20
C ASP A 98 12.79 -2.11 -3.44
N ALA A 99 12.86 -1.00 -4.17
CA ALA A 99 12.90 0.34 -3.61
C ALA A 99 11.60 0.70 -2.87
N TYR A 100 10.46 0.19 -3.34
CA TYR A 100 9.15 0.43 -2.72
C TYR A 100 8.84 -0.52 -1.58
N LEU A 101 9.24 -1.79 -1.67
CA LEU A 101 8.98 -2.76 -0.61
C LEU A 101 9.76 -2.41 0.65
N ARG A 102 11.03 -1.99 0.58
CA ARG A 102 11.85 -1.67 1.77
C ARG A 102 11.79 -2.79 2.82
N THR A 103 11.02 -2.64 3.89
CA THR A 103 10.78 -3.63 4.96
C THR A 103 9.45 -4.38 4.80
N LEU A 104 8.54 -3.89 3.95
CA LEU A 104 7.26 -4.53 3.65
C LEU A 104 7.50 -5.94 3.07
N GLU A 105 6.66 -6.87 3.49
CA GLU A 105 6.50 -8.15 2.81
C GLU A 105 5.65 -7.98 1.54
N THR A 106 4.60 -7.17 1.60
CA THR A 106 3.67 -6.99 0.47
C THR A 106 3.26 -5.52 0.31
N LEU A 107 3.24 -5.05 -0.93
CA LEU A 107 2.70 -3.76 -1.33
C LEU A 107 1.67 -3.98 -2.43
N ILE A 108 0.44 -3.53 -2.20
CA ILE A 108 -0.66 -3.64 -3.16
C ILE A 108 -1.02 -2.24 -3.61
N VAL A 109 -0.79 -1.89 -4.87
CA VAL A 109 -1.14 -0.56 -5.38
C VAL A 109 -2.37 -0.68 -6.26
N THR A 110 -3.47 -0.01 -5.86
CA THR A 110 -4.69 0.07 -6.67
C THR A 110 -4.66 1.32 -7.56
N VAL A 111 -4.97 1.15 -8.85
CA VAL A 111 -4.88 2.22 -9.87
C VAL A 111 -6.25 2.40 -10.56
N GLY A 112 -7.31 2.45 -9.75
CA GLY A 112 -8.68 2.63 -10.23
C GLY A 112 -9.02 1.69 -11.41
N PRO A 113 -9.48 2.23 -12.56
CA PRO A 113 -9.86 1.41 -13.71
C PRO A 113 -8.68 0.73 -14.42
N LYS A 114 -7.42 1.10 -14.13
CA LYS A 114 -6.23 0.43 -14.68
C LYS A 114 -5.95 -0.92 -14.01
N GLY A 115 -6.62 -1.22 -12.88
CA GLY A 115 -6.42 -2.45 -12.09
C GLY A 115 -5.47 -2.24 -10.91
N SER A 116 -4.81 -3.31 -10.48
CA SER A 116 -3.92 -3.30 -9.31
C SER A 116 -2.61 -4.04 -9.61
N ILE A 117 -1.54 -3.65 -8.91
CA ILE A 117 -0.27 -4.37 -8.91
C ILE A 117 0.05 -4.83 -7.49
N VAL A 118 0.38 -6.11 -7.34
CA VAL A 118 0.85 -6.71 -6.08
C VAL A 118 2.33 -6.99 -6.20
N LEU A 119 3.12 -6.34 -5.35
CA LEU A 119 4.53 -6.61 -5.15
C LEU A 119 4.67 -7.40 -3.85
N LYS A 120 5.27 -8.58 -3.91
CA LYS A 120 5.45 -9.43 -2.72
C LYS A 120 6.88 -9.94 -2.64
N ARG A 121 7.52 -9.71 -1.50
CA ARG A 121 8.79 -10.31 -1.13
C ARG A 121 8.56 -11.73 -0.61
N ASP A 122 9.21 -12.69 -1.25
CA ASP A 122 9.31 -14.07 -0.82
C ASP A 122 10.78 -14.40 -0.66
N SER A 123 11.26 -14.35 0.59
CA SER A 123 12.68 -14.46 0.92
C SER A 123 13.52 -13.43 0.13
N ASP A 124 14.48 -13.86 -0.67
CA ASP A 124 15.34 -13.00 -1.50
C ASP A 124 14.74 -12.66 -2.88
N ARG A 125 13.49 -13.05 -3.15
CA ARG A 125 12.84 -12.86 -4.46
C ARG A 125 11.65 -11.93 -4.33
N ILE A 126 11.44 -11.11 -5.36
CA ILE A 126 10.24 -10.27 -5.48
C ILE A 126 9.35 -10.85 -6.57
N THR A 127 8.16 -11.27 -6.17
CA THR A 127 7.07 -11.69 -7.05
C THR A 127 6.18 -10.49 -7.37
N ARG A 128 5.63 -10.47 -8.59
CA ARG A 128 4.87 -9.35 -9.15
C ARG A 128 3.63 -9.91 -9.80
N HIS A 129 2.46 -9.46 -9.38
CA HIS A 129 1.18 -9.87 -9.95
C HIS A 129 0.42 -8.65 -10.44
N LEU A 130 0.08 -8.64 -11.72
CA LEU A 130 -0.74 -7.61 -12.34
C LEU A 130 -2.18 -8.12 -12.39
N LEU A 131 -3.09 -7.38 -11.78
CA LEU A 131 -4.52 -7.69 -11.71
C LEU A 131 -5.26 -6.61 -12.49
N TYR A 132 -5.52 -6.86 -13.77
CA TYR A 132 -6.27 -5.93 -14.62
C TYR A 132 -7.72 -5.79 -14.13
N ALA A 133 -8.29 -4.59 -14.28
CA ALA A 133 -9.68 -4.36 -13.92
C ALA A 133 -10.60 -5.26 -14.76
N PRO A 134 -11.61 -5.91 -14.15
CA PRO A 134 -12.44 -6.88 -14.86
C PRO A 134 -13.29 -6.25 -15.97
N LEU A 135 -13.74 -4.98 -15.85
CA LEU A 135 -14.55 -4.26 -16.85
C LEU A 135 -14.45 -2.72 -16.66
N GLU A 136 -14.56 -1.92 -17.74
CA GLU A 136 -14.75 -0.46 -17.66
C GLU A 136 -16.17 -0.15 -17.12
N PRO A 137 -16.33 0.57 -16.00
CA PRO A 137 -17.65 0.97 -15.54
C PRO A 137 -18.19 2.09 -16.44
N ASP A 138 -19.42 1.96 -16.94
CA ASP A 138 -20.10 2.98 -17.77
C ASP A 138 -20.21 4.36 -17.08
N ALA A 139 -20.10 4.41 -15.74
CA ALA A 139 -19.90 5.63 -14.96
C ALA A 139 -19.34 5.31 -13.56
N VAL A 140 -18.28 6.02 -13.15
CA VAL A 140 -17.80 6.01 -11.76
C VAL A 140 -18.55 7.09 -10.98
N VAL A 141 -19.52 6.70 -10.14
CA VAL A 141 -20.36 7.63 -9.37
C VAL A 141 -19.76 7.97 -7.99
N SER A 142 -18.90 7.09 -7.44
CA SER A 142 -18.06 7.34 -6.25
C SER A 142 -16.94 6.30 -6.18
N ALA A 143 -15.73 6.71 -5.79
CA ALA A 143 -14.56 5.84 -5.62
C ALA A 143 -14.13 5.66 -4.16
N SER A 144 -14.87 6.24 -3.20
CA SER A 144 -14.59 6.07 -1.77
C SER A 144 -15.15 4.72 -1.30
N GLY A 145 -14.28 3.85 -0.78
CA GLY A 145 -14.63 2.54 -0.24
C GLY A 145 -14.56 1.37 -1.24
N ALA A 146 -14.12 1.57 -2.48
CA ALA A 146 -14.04 0.49 -3.47
C ALA A 146 -12.94 -0.56 -3.16
N GLY A 147 -12.02 -0.26 -2.24
CA GLY A 147 -10.97 -1.18 -1.76
C GLY A 147 -11.35 -1.92 -0.47
N ASP A 148 -12.47 -1.58 0.18
CA ASP A 148 -12.86 -2.12 1.50
C ASP A 148 -13.70 -3.41 1.42
N TRP A 149 -14.01 -3.90 0.21
CA TRP A 149 -14.94 -5.00 -0.05
C TRP A 149 -14.27 -6.29 -0.53
#